data_AF-A0A1H4BLG3-F1
#
_entry.id   AF-A0A1H4BLG3-F1
#
_cell.length_a   1.000
_cell.length_b   1.000
_cell.length_c   1.000
_cell.angle_alpha   90.00
_cell.angle_beta   90.00
_cell.angle_gamma   90.00
#
_symmetry.space_group_name_H-M   'P 1'
#
loop_
_entity.id
_entity.type
_entity.pdbx_description
1 polymer ?
#
loop_
_entity_poly.entity_id
_entity_poly.type
_entity_poly.pdbx_seq_one_letter_code
_entity_poly.pdbx_strand_id
1 'polypeptide(L)' 'MARLNLRYSFYHHWYLQAEIESIRIESKGESKAYFSGVYAHTIDHEVLSHQLRSYLMLGFSC' A
#
# COMPACT_ATOMS: atom_id res chain seq x y z
N MET A 1 -6.80 3.13 -5.46
CA MET A 1 -6.32 1.82 -5.01
C MET A 1 -6.83 0.78 -6.00
N ALA A 2 -5.98 -0.10 -6.49
CA ALA A 2 -6.37 -1.16 -7.42
C ALA A 2 -5.87 -2.51 -6.90
N ARG A 3 -6.75 -3.52 -6.88
CA ARG A 3 -6.45 -4.87 -6.39
C ARG A 3 -6.93 -5.90 -7.41
N LEU A 4 -6.04 -6.80 -7.80
CA LEU A 4 -6.33 -7.96 -8.64
C LEU A 4 -6.15 -9.22 -7.80
N ASN A 5 -7.17 -10.07 -7.74
CA ASN A 5 -7.13 -11.34 -7.05
C ASN A 5 -7.51 -12.45 -8.04
N LEU A 6 -6.60 -13.39 -8.24
CA LEU A 6 -6.77 -14.57 -9.09
C LEU A 6 -6.71 -15.81 -8.20
N ARG A 7 -7.77 -16.61 -8.21
CA ARG A 7 -7.83 -17.87 -7.47
C ARG A 7 -8.08 -19.03 -8.43
N TYR A 8 -7.22 -20.04 -8.35
CA TYR A 8 -7.37 -21.30 -9.06
C TYR A 8 -7.57 -22.43 -8.05
N SER A 9 -8.78 -22.98 -8.02
CA SER A 9 -9.07 -24.16 -7.22
C SER A 9 -8.58 -25.39 -7.95
N PHE A 10 -7.75 -26.20 -7.28
CA PHE A 10 -7.27 -27.47 -7.79
C PHE A 10 -7.49 -28.53 -6.72
N TYR A 11 -7.86 -29.74 -7.10
CA TYR A 11 -8.03 -30.85 -6.15
C TYR A 11 -8.99 -30.55 -4.97
N HIS A 12 -10.30 -30.69 -5.22
CA HIS A 12 -11.44 -30.44 -4.31
C HIS A 12 -11.34 -29.25 -3.35
N HIS A 13 -10.50 -29.33 -2.34
CA HIS A 13 -10.35 -28.36 -1.27
C HIS A 13 -9.09 -27.50 -1.39
N TRP A 14 -8.18 -27.77 -2.32
CA TRP A 14 -6.97 -26.97 -2.48
C TRP A 14 -7.17 -25.81 -3.46
N TYR A 15 -6.41 -24.74 -3.25
CA TYR A 15 -6.39 -23.62 -4.15
C TYR A 15 -5.03 -22.93 -4.16
N LEU A 16 -4.71 -22.34 -5.31
CA LEU A 16 -3.62 -21.41 -5.49
C LEU A 16 -4.23 -20.02 -5.69
N GLN A 17 -3.77 -19.02 -4.94
CA GLN A 17 -4.26 -17.65 -5.03
C GLN A 17 -3.09 -16.70 -5.28
N ALA A 18 -3.19 -15.88 -6.32
CA ALA A 18 -2.29 -14.78 -6.59
C ALA A 18 -3.03 -13.46 -6.37
N GLU A 19 -2.42 -12.57 -5.60
CA GLU A 19 -2.97 -11.25 -5.30
C GLU A 19 -1.95 -10.18 -5.62
N ILE A 20 -2.38 -9.16 -6.37
CA ILE A 20 -1.56 -8.00 -6.74
C ILE A 20 -2.31 -6.75 -6.31
N GLU A 21 -1.64 -5.88 -5.57
CA GLU A 21 -2.21 -4.67 -5.03
C GLU A 21 -1.32 -3.46 -5.36
N SER A 22 -1.95 -2.40 -5.87
CA SER A 22 -1.33 -1.11 -6.10
C SER A 22 -1.91 -0.08 -5.14
N ILE A 23 -1.03 0.46 -4.29
CA ILE A 23 -1.36 1.47 -3.30
C ILE A 23 -0.67 2.77 -3.70
N ARG A 24 -1.47 3.83 -3.84
CA ARG A 24 -0.98 5.21 -3.93
C ARG A 24 -1.13 5.83 -2.56
N ILE A 25 -0.02 6.22 -1.95
CA ILE A 25 0.00 6.97 -0.69
C ILE A 25 0.25 8.42 -1.06
N GLU A 26 -0.74 9.26 -0.78
CA GLU A 26 -0.65 10.71 -0.90
C GLU A 26 -0.64 11.28 0.51
N SER A 27 0.50 11.80 0.95
CA SER A 27 0.59 12.52 2.22
C SER A 27 0.65 14.02 1.93
N LYS A 28 -0.37 14.75 2.39
CA LYS A 28 -0.31 16.21 2.50
C LYS A 28 0.35 16.54 3.83
N GLY A 29 1.57 17.03 3.80
CA GLY A 29 2.23 17.52 5.00
C GLY A 29 1.51 18.76 5.52
N GLU A 30 0.75 18.65 6.61
CA GLU A 30 0.32 19.85 7.34
C GLU A 30 1.52 20.39 8.14
N SER A 31 2.14 21.44 7.60
CA SER A 31 3.16 22.23 8.25
C SER A 31 2.58 22.93 9.50
N LYS A 32 2.85 22.39 10.70
CA LYS A 32 2.70 23.15 11.95
C LYS A 32 3.94 24.01 12.14
N ALA A 33 3.85 25.29 11.79
CA ALA A 33 4.92 26.26 12.06
C ALA A 33 5.11 26.43 13.57
N TYR A 34 6.23 25.93 14.11
CA TYR A 34 6.66 26.24 15.48
C TYR A 34 7.39 27.59 15.47
N PHE A 35 6.64 28.67 15.72
CA PHE A 35 7.20 30.01 15.86
C PHE A 35 7.86 30.18 17.25
N SER A 36 9.10 29.72 17.41
CA SER A 36 10.01 30.31 18.40
C SER A 36 11.48 30.13 18.01
N GLY A 37 12.05 31.14 17.35
CA GLY A 37 13.50 31.35 17.29
C GLY A 37 14.22 30.83 16.04
N VAL A 38 14.46 31.75 15.10
CA VAL A 38 15.61 31.75 14.16
C VAL A 38 15.80 30.52 13.26
N TYR A 39 14.84 30.24 12.38
CA TYR A 39 15.01 29.87 10.96
C TYR A 39 13.64 29.39 10.45
N ALA A 40 13.01 30.15 9.55
CA ALA A 40 11.76 29.73 8.93
C ALA A 40 12.07 28.74 7.79
N HIS A 41 12.23 27.46 8.12
CA HIS A 41 12.27 26.39 7.12
C HIS A 41 10.91 25.69 7.11
N THR A 42 10.05 26.03 6.15
CA THR A 42 8.81 25.28 5.89
C THR A 42 9.17 24.01 5.15
N ILE A 43 9.10 22.88 5.84
CA ILE A 43 9.30 21.54 5.28
C ILE A 43 7.96 21.14 4.63
N ASP A 44 7.68 21.67 3.44
CA ASP A 44 6.54 21.23 2.63
C ASP A 44 6.97 19.98 1.85
N HIS A 45 6.91 18.81 2.50
CA HIS A 45 7.16 17.54 1.82
C HIS A 45 5.83 16.88 1.46
N GLU A 46 5.34 17.14 0.26
CA GLU A 46 4.35 16.28 -0.38
C GLU A 46 5.04 14.96 -0.75
N VAL A 47 4.67 13.87 -0.06
CA VAL A 47 5.21 12.54 -0.36
C VAL A 47 4.19 11.80 -1.21
N LEU A 48 4.52 11.61 -2.49
CA LEU A 48 3.82 10.71 -3.39
C LEU A 48 4.60 9.38 -3.44
N SER A 49 4.01 8.32 -2.90
CA SER A 49 4.60 6.99 -2.94
C SER A 49 3.68 6.01 -3.66
N HIS A 50 4.25 5.28 -4.63
CA HIS A 50 3.59 4.15 -5.29
C HIS A 50 4.16 2.86 -4.70
N GLN A 51 3.31 2.07 -4.04
CA GLN A 51 3.68 0.75 -3.54
C GLN A 51 2.97 -0.32 -4.36
N LEU A 52 3.72 -1.34 -4.77
CA LEU A 52 3.20 -2.55 -5.37
C LEU A 52 3.44 -3.71 -4.40
N ARG A 53 2.39 -4.49 -4.13
CA ARG A 53 2.47 -5.70 -3.31
C ARG A 53 1.96 -6.88 -4.12
N SER A 54 2.63 -8.01 -3.99
CA SER A 54 2.24 -9.26 -4.65
C SER A 54 2.33 -10.41 -3.66
N TYR A 55 1.26 -11.21 -3.58
CA TYR A 55 1.18 -12.39 -2.73
C TYR A 55 0.85 -13.61 -3.57
N LEU A 56 1.52 -14.73 -3.29
CA LEU A 56 1.17 -16.05 -3.81
C LEU A 56 0.89 -16.96 -2.62
N MET A 57 -0.30 -17.54 -2.56
CA MET A 57 -0.76 -18.37 -1.46
C MET A 57 -1.23 -19.73 -1.96
N LEU A 58 -0.79 -20.77 -1.28
CA LEU A 58 -1.39 -22.11 -1.33
C LEU A 58 -2.33 -22.22 -0.13
N GLY A 59 -3.57 -22.64 -0.35
CA GLY A 59 -4.54 -22.79 0.72
C GLY A 59 -5.42 -24.02 0.57
N PHE A 60 -6.01 -24.42 1.70
CA PHE A 60 -7.00 -25.46 1.80
C PHE A 60 -8.31 -24.85 2.33
N SER A 61 -9.43 -25.18 1.70
CA SER A 61 -10.78 -24.71 2.03
C SER A 61 -11.72 -25.91 2.04
N CYS A 62 -12.15 -26.32 3.24
CA CYS A 62 -13.16 -27.36 3.45
C CYS A 62 -14.56 -26.74 3.38
#